data_AF-A0A9D6XSA9-F1
#
_entry.id   AF-A0A9D6XSA9-F1
#
_cell.length_a   1.000
_cell.length_b   1.000
_cell.length_c   1.000
_cell.angle_alpha   90.00
_cell.angle_beta   90.00
_cell.angle_gamma   90.00
#
_symmetry.space_group_name_H-M   'P 1'
#
loop_
_entity.id
_entity.type
_entity.pdbx_description
1 polymer ?
#
loop_
_entity_poly.entity_id
_entity_poly.type
_entity_poly.pdbx_seq_one_letter_code
_entity_poly.pdbx_strand_id
1 'polypeptide(L)'
;MGRRGDRPESARTSNLPPVQISDLLKEGQEIIVQIAKEPLGTKGARITSHVALPGRYLVYMPTISHIGVSRKIGSDEERLRLRNIILENRGSLTGGFIVRTAGAGRSEEEFKTDL
;
A
#
# COMPACT_ATOMS: atom_id res chain seq x y z
N MET A 1 -21.54 -16.71 -33.34
CA MET A 1 -20.66 -17.25 -32.27
C MET A 1 -19.69 -16.16 -31.84
N GLY A 2 -19.89 -15.57 -30.66
CA GLY A 2 -18.98 -14.59 -30.08
C GLY A 2 -19.12 -14.67 -28.57
N ARG A 3 -18.27 -15.47 -27.92
CA ARG A 3 -18.28 -15.66 -26.47
C ARG A 3 -17.83 -14.37 -25.79
N ARG A 4 -18.76 -13.68 -25.13
CA ARG A 4 -18.44 -12.61 -24.18
C ARG A 4 -17.67 -13.27 -23.03
N GLY A 5 -16.41 -12.90 -22.86
CA GLY A 5 -15.59 -13.36 -21.74
C GLY A 5 -16.16 -12.83 -20.43
N ASP A 6 -16.56 -13.76 -19.57
CA ASP A 6 -16.77 -13.56 -18.15
C ASP A 6 -15.55 -12.85 -17.54
N ARG A 7 -15.75 -11.64 -17.01
CA ARG A 7 -14.77 -11.01 -16.12
C ARG A 7 -15.02 -11.56 -14.73
N PRO A 8 -14.01 -12.08 -14.02
CA PRO A 8 -14.22 -12.56 -12.66
C PRO A 8 -14.60 -11.40 -11.75
N GLU A 9 -15.79 -11.55 -11.16
CA GLU A 9 -16.39 -10.72 -10.12
C GLU A 9 -15.46 -10.72 -8.90
N SER A 10 -14.70 -9.63 -8.71
CA SER A 10 -13.84 -9.47 -7.53
C SER A 10 -14.71 -9.37 -6.28
N ALA A 11 -14.50 -10.33 -5.39
CA ALA A 11 -15.28 -10.59 -4.20
C ALA A 11 -15.46 -9.38 -3.25
N ARG A 12 -16.74 -9.14 -2.91
CA ARG A 12 -17.30 -8.77 -1.59
C ARG A 12 -16.51 -7.75 -0.75
N THR A 13 -16.97 -6.50 -0.76
CA THR A 13 -16.81 -5.57 0.38
C THR A 13 -18.17 -5.32 1.02
N SER A 14 -18.37 -5.98 2.17
CA SER A 14 -19.24 -5.69 3.32
C SER A 14 -20.56 -4.93 3.10
N ASN A 15 -21.67 -5.57 3.48
CA ASN A 15 -23.02 -5.03 3.64
C ASN A 15 -23.16 -4.01 4.82
N LEU A 16 -22.11 -3.27 5.14
CA LEU A 16 -22.12 -2.26 6.20
C LEU A 16 -22.76 -0.97 5.68
N PRO A 17 -23.62 -0.29 6.46
CA PRO A 17 -24.15 1.00 6.06
C PRO A 17 -22.99 1.98 5.77
N PRO A 18 -23.12 2.82 4.74
CA PRO A 18 -22.07 3.78 4.40
C PRO A 18 -21.83 4.71 5.59
N VAL A 19 -20.60 4.74 6.07
CA VAL A 19 -20.19 5.62 7.16
C VAL A 19 -20.14 7.05 6.65
N GLN A 20 -20.79 7.98 7.35
CA GLN A 20 -20.78 9.39 6.96
C GLN A 20 -19.48 10.06 7.43
N ILE A 21 -18.97 11.00 6.63
CA ILE A 21 -17.74 11.72 6.98
C ILE A 21 -17.89 12.57 8.24
N SER A 22 -19.10 13.06 8.52
CA SER A 22 -19.46 13.78 9.74
C SER A 22 -19.24 12.96 11.01
N ASP A 23 -19.27 11.64 10.90
CA ASP A 23 -19.06 10.73 12.04
C ASP A 23 -17.57 10.42 12.24
N LEU A 24 -16.73 10.67 11.22
CA LEU A 24 -15.31 10.32 11.19
C LEU A 24 -14.38 11.52 11.47
N LEU A 25 -14.81 12.74 11.15
CA LEU A 25 -14.00 13.96 11.28
C LEU A 25 -14.78 15.10 11.91
N LYS A 26 -14.06 15.92 12.70
CA LYS A 26 -14.58 17.14 13.31
C LYS A 26 -13.80 18.37 12.83
N GLU A 27 -14.47 19.51 12.77
CA GLU A 27 -13.79 20.78 12.50
C GLU A 27 -12.74 21.06 13.58
N GLY A 28 -11.56 21.55 13.15
CA GLY A 28 -10.41 21.76 14.03
C GLY A 28 -9.62 20.50 14.41
N GLN A 29 -10.02 19.31 13.94
CA GLN A 29 -9.27 18.08 14.19
C GLN A 29 -7.95 18.05 13.39
N GLU A 30 -6.84 17.91 14.10
CA GLU A 30 -5.53 17.73 13.48
C GLU A 30 -5.32 16.28 13.05
N ILE A 31 -4.92 16.08 11.79
CA ILE A 31 -4.62 14.77 11.22
C ILE A 31 -3.33 14.82 10.40
N ILE A 32 -2.58 13.71 10.42
CA ILE A 32 -1.41 13.55 9.56
C ILE A 32 -1.88 13.26 8.14
N VAL A 33 -1.32 13.99 7.17
CA VAL A 33 -1.66 13.84 5.75
C VAL A 33 -0.42 13.90 4.88
N GLN A 34 -0.47 13.22 3.74
CA GLN A 34 0.54 13.27 2.69
C GLN A 34 -0.03 13.89 1.43
N ILE A 35 0.75 14.72 0.74
CA ILE A 35 0.38 15.28 -0.56
C ILE A 35 0.38 14.15 -1.59
N ALA A 36 -0.79 13.83 -2.12
CA ALA A 36 -0.97 12.84 -3.17
C ALA A 36 -0.82 13.45 -4.57
N LYS A 37 -1.26 14.69 -4.76
CA LYS A 37 -0.95 15.48 -5.96
C LYS A 37 -0.73 16.94 -5.60
N GLU A 38 0.20 17.55 -6.31
CA GLU A 38 0.48 18.98 -6.25
C GLU A 38 -0.77 19.84 -6.52
N PRO A 39 -0.81 21.07 -6.00
CA PRO A 39 -1.88 22.02 -6.30
C PRO A 39 -1.92 22.33 -7.80
N LEU A 40 -3.11 22.63 -8.31
CA LEU A 40 -3.30 22.97 -9.72
C LEU A 40 -4.15 24.24 -9.84
N GLY A 41 -3.52 25.33 -10.26
CA GLY A 41 -4.17 26.64 -10.36
C GLY A 41 -4.67 27.10 -8.99
N THR A 42 -5.99 27.35 -8.89
CA THR A 42 -6.65 27.75 -7.64
C THR A 42 -7.07 26.57 -6.77
N LYS A 43 -6.95 25.33 -7.26
CA LYS A 43 -7.26 24.13 -6.47
C LYS A 43 -6.05 23.77 -5.62
N GLY A 44 -6.26 23.72 -4.30
CA GLY A 44 -5.26 23.24 -3.34
C GLY A 44 -4.78 21.82 -3.63
N ALA A 45 -3.71 21.42 -2.95
CA ALA A 45 -3.13 20.09 -3.09
C ALA A 45 -4.14 19.00 -2.70
N ARG A 46 -4.11 17.86 -3.41
CA ARG A 46 -4.88 16.68 -2.99
C ARG A 46 -4.07 15.93 -1.96
N ILE A 47 -4.68 15.64 -0.83
CA ILE A 47 -4.06 14.97 0.31
C ILE A 47 -4.67 13.58 0.56
N THR A 48 -3.94 12.74 1.28
CA THR A 48 -4.38 11.43 1.77
C THR A 48 -3.94 11.25 3.22
N SER A 49 -4.77 10.61 4.06
CA SER A 49 -4.36 10.16 5.39
C SER A 49 -3.56 8.85 5.35
N HIS A 50 -3.54 8.17 4.20
CA HIS A 50 -2.70 6.99 4.00
C HIS A 50 -1.27 7.39 3.65
N VAL A 51 -0.38 7.31 4.63
CA VAL A 51 1.02 7.71 4.49
C VAL A 51 1.84 6.57 3.88
N ALA A 52 2.73 6.92 2.95
CA ALA A 52 3.69 6.02 2.32
C ALA A 52 5.10 6.63 2.35
N LEU A 53 6.05 5.86 2.88
CA LEU A 53 7.45 6.21 3.06
C LEU A 53 8.31 5.32 2.14
N PRO A 54 8.72 5.81 0.97
CA PRO A 54 9.49 5.01 0.02
C PRO A 54 10.96 4.92 0.43
N GLY A 55 11.42 3.69 0.71
CA GLY A 55 12.82 3.31 0.79
C GLY A 55 13.40 2.92 -0.57
N ARG A 56 14.59 2.33 -0.58
CA ARG A 56 15.28 1.92 -1.80
C ARG A 56 14.60 0.72 -2.45
N TYR A 57 14.29 -0.28 -1.63
CA TYR A 57 13.70 -1.57 -2.04
C TYR A 57 12.27 -1.72 -1.52
N LEU A 58 11.91 -1.02 -0.45
CA LEU A 58 10.60 -1.09 0.19
C LEU A 58 9.83 0.23 0.13
N VAL A 59 8.54 0.16 0.39
CA VAL A 59 7.69 1.30 0.75
C VAL A 59 6.98 0.91 2.04
N TYR A 60 7.24 1.64 3.12
CA TYR A 60 6.57 1.44 4.39
C TYR A 60 5.29 2.30 4.46
N MET A 61 4.19 1.70 4.92
CA MET A 61 2.87 2.32 5.01
C MET A 61 2.33 2.14 6.42
N PRO A 62 2.62 3.05 7.38
CA PRO A 62 2.23 2.89 8.78
C PRO A 62 0.71 2.88 9.00
N THR A 63 -0.05 3.51 8.10
CA THR A 63 -1.50 3.67 8.22
C THR A 63 -2.32 2.58 7.54
N ILE A 64 -1.67 1.59 6.90
CA ILE A 64 -2.33 0.50 6.18
C ILE A 64 -1.69 -0.81 6.58
N SER A 65 -2.47 -1.80 7.02
CA SER A 65 -1.98 -3.14 7.31
C SER A 65 -2.06 -4.05 6.06
N HIS A 66 -1.11 -3.90 5.13
CA HIS A 66 -1.03 -4.71 3.91
C HIS A 66 0.41 -4.96 3.46
N ILE A 67 0.75 -6.21 3.15
CA ILE A 67 2.06 -6.59 2.57
C ILE A 67 1.85 -6.99 1.12
N GLY A 68 2.50 -6.26 0.20
CA GLY A 68 2.42 -6.49 -1.24
C GLY A 68 3.80 -6.55 -1.91
N VAL A 69 3.83 -7.13 -3.10
CA VAL A 69 5.01 -7.18 -3.97
C VAL A 69 4.65 -6.55 -5.31
N SER A 70 5.56 -5.76 -5.89
CA SER A 70 5.36 -5.10 -7.18
C SER A 70 4.92 -6.09 -8.26
N ARG A 71 3.85 -5.75 -8.97
CA ARG A 71 3.32 -6.53 -10.10
C ARG A 71 4.35 -6.76 -11.22
N LYS A 72 5.36 -5.88 -11.34
CA LYS A 72 6.44 -6.01 -12.34
C LYS A 72 7.42 -7.15 -12.04
N ILE A 73 7.46 -7.67 -10.81
CA ILE A 73 8.25 -8.86 -10.46
C ILE A 73 7.42 -10.05 -10.94
N GLY A 74 7.83 -10.72 -12.02
CA GLY A 74 6.96 -11.69 -12.73
C GLY A 74 6.83 -13.07 -12.07
N SER A 75 7.87 -13.52 -11.37
CA SER A 75 7.91 -14.85 -10.74
C SER A 75 7.09 -14.90 -9.45
N ASP A 76 6.17 -15.86 -9.36
CA ASP A 76 5.37 -16.10 -8.15
C ASP A 76 6.21 -16.64 -6.99
N GLU A 77 7.24 -17.44 -7.28
CA GLU A 77 8.21 -17.90 -6.27
C GLU A 77 8.95 -16.71 -5.66
N GLU A 78 9.41 -15.76 -6.49
CA GLU A 78 10.12 -14.58 -5.98
C GLU A 78 9.18 -13.66 -5.21
N ARG A 79 7.92 -13.51 -5.64
CA ARG A 79 6.91 -12.76 -4.87
C ARG A 79 6.69 -13.39 -3.50
N LEU A 80 6.61 -14.71 -3.42
CA LEU A 80 6.43 -15.42 -2.15
C LEU A 80 7.67 -15.27 -1.25
N ARG A 81 8.88 -15.45 -1.80
CA ARG A 81 10.15 -15.27 -1.09
C ARG A 81 10.25 -13.87 -0.47
N LEU A 82 10.05 -12.84 -1.28
CA LEU A 82 10.12 -11.44 -0.85
C LEU A 82 9.06 -11.09 0.19
N ARG A 83 7.85 -11.65 0.06
CA ARG A 83 6.79 -11.48 1.07
C ARG A 83 7.18 -12.10 2.41
N ASN A 84 7.76 -13.29 2.40
CA ASN A 84 8.19 -13.99 3.62
C ASN A 84 9.33 -13.25 4.33
N ILE A 85 10.31 -12.75 3.58
CA ILE A 85 11.39 -11.91 4.12
C ILE A 85 10.82 -10.74 4.95
N ILE A 86 9.82 -10.04 4.44
CA ILE A 86 9.22 -8.91 5.16
C ILE A 86 8.39 -9.36 6.35
N LEU A 87 7.68 -10.49 6.26
CA LEU A 87 6.91 -11.03 7.38
C LEU A 87 7.81 -11.42 8.56
N GLU A 88 8.97 -12.00 8.27
CA GLU A 88 9.95 -12.43 9.28
C GLU A 88 10.71 -11.25 9.90
N ASN A 89 10.90 -10.17 9.12
CA ASN A 89 11.78 -9.06 9.52
C ASN A 89 11.09 -7.77 9.93
N ARG A 90 9.76 -7.63 9.75
CA ARG A 90 9.02 -6.42 10.15
C ARG A 90 9.05 -6.11 11.65
N GLY A 91 9.46 -7.07 12.49
CA GLY A 91 9.59 -6.89 13.94
C GLY A 91 8.29 -6.37 14.58
N SER A 92 8.41 -5.27 15.34
CA SER A 92 7.30 -4.58 16.02
C SER A 92 6.63 -3.49 15.18
N LEU A 93 7.03 -3.29 13.92
CA LEU A 93 6.45 -2.24 13.08
C LEU A 93 4.98 -2.54 12.80
N THR A 94 4.12 -1.61 13.21
CA THR A 94 2.69 -1.64 12.92
C THR A 94 2.45 -0.94 11.57
N GLY A 95 2.11 -1.72 10.56
CA GLY A 95 1.84 -1.17 9.23
C GLY A 95 2.05 -2.17 8.10
N GLY A 96 2.10 -1.62 6.90
CA GLY A 96 2.15 -2.34 5.64
C GLY A 96 3.43 -2.06 4.89
N PHE A 97 3.74 -2.93 3.95
CA PHE A 97 4.95 -2.86 3.15
C PHE A 97 4.64 -3.17 1.68
N ILE A 98 5.30 -2.47 0.77
CA ILE A 98 5.30 -2.81 -0.66
C ILE A 98 6.73 -3.02 -1.10
N VAL A 99 7.04 -4.22 -1.61
CA VAL A 99 8.33 -4.50 -2.23
C VAL A 99 8.38 -3.89 -3.62
N ARG A 100 9.33 -2.97 -3.85
CA ARG A 100 9.57 -2.29 -5.13
C ARG A 100 10.28 -3.23 -6.09
N THR A 101 10.16 -2.96 -7.39
CA THR A 101 10.86 -3.73 -8.43
C THR A 101 12.38 -3.74 -8.26
N ALA A 102 12.97 -2.69 -7.68
CA ALA A 102 14.40 -2.62 -7.37
C ALA A 102 14.85 -3.65 -6.31
N GLY A 103 13.91 -4.14 -5.47
CA GLY A 103 14.17 -5.17 -4.48
C GLY A 103 14.17 -6.61 -5.04
N ALA A 104 13.85 -6.80 -6.32
CA ALA A 104 13.85 -8.13 -6.93
C ALA A 104 15.26 -8.76 -6.86
N GLY A 105 15.33 -10.01 -6.40
CA GLY A 105 16.57 -10.77 -6.29
C GLY A 105 17.53 -10.29 -5.20
N ARG A 106 17.12 -9.33 -4.35
CA ARG A 106 17.95 -8.82 -3.25
C ARG A 106 17.97 -9.78 -2.06
N SER A 107 19.03 -9.71 -1.25
CA SER A 107 19.18 -10.56 -0.08
C SER A 107 18.31 -10.07 1.09
N GLU A 108 18.08 -10.94 2.06
CA GLU A 108 17.36 -10.60 3.28
C GLU A 108 18.08 -9.47 4.06
N GLU A 109 19.41 -9.43 4.07
CA GLU A 109 20.17 -8.40 4.79
C GLU A 109 19.98 -7.01 4.18
N GLU A 110 19.87 -6.94 2.85
CA GLU A 110 19.55 -5.68 2.15
C GLU A 110 18.16 -5.18 2.53
N PHE A 111 17.20 -6.09 2.72
CA PHE A 111 15.86 -5.72 3.20
C PHE A 111 15.86 -5.31 4.67
N LYS A 112 16.63 -5.99 5.54
CA LYS A 112 16.79 -5.60 6.95
C LYS A 112 17.39 -4.21 7.12
N THR A 113 18.26 -3.80 6.20
CA THR A 113 18.91 -2.48 6.24
C THR A 113 17.99 -1.37 5.73
N ASP A 114 17.05 -1.70 4.81
CA ASP A 114 16.08 -0.76 4.25
C ASP A 114 14.77 -0.68 5.07
N LEU A 115 14.59 -1.60 6.03
CA LEU A 115 13.52 -1.62 7.05
C LEU A 115 13.87 -0.68 8.22
#